data_AF-A0A7K2E5H4-F1
#
_entry.id   AF-A0A7K2E5H4-F1
#
_cell.length_a   1.000
_cell.length_b   1.000
_cell.length_c   1.000
_cell.angle_alpha   90.00
_cell.angle_beta   90.00
_cell.angle_gamma   90.00
#
_symmetry.space_group_name_H-M   'P 1'
#
loop_
_entity.id
_entity.type
_entity.pdbx_description
1 polymer ?
#
loop_
_entity_poly.entity_id
_entity_poly.type
_entity_poly.pdbx_seq_one_letter_code
_entity_poly.pdbx_strand_id
1 'polypeptide(L)'
;MTTLRRDWPPINPRSLVRVIDNNDLRAVTPGAKVKDRFMIVDAVGVTDAGMHDTVPLERNKGVSFDRLLNQIGLGSTEEAVVSSVVSRLARLNRRITAEDRAAVEKVAGIGLDDLVRQITDALDPDRQHTEAAAETGTDDPTPEHVKTTAERMIAEAVQPIAGNAQLREKLIDIRRSYEQVMDTGSKDKVISGEYSKDAADRARAQTQSFRQFIEDHKDEITALQVLYSQPRGGGLAYTDIKELAQTIKQPPHRWTPEALWQAYETLDASKVKGSGHRVNTDLVSLVRHTLGHTNELVAYPDLVDERFEFWLHQQQTLGRHFTDDQTAYLHLIKEHIAASLTVAPADLQNPPFSTYGGLGRARQLFGNDLNPLLEELTLALAA
;
A
#
# COMPACT_ATOMS: atom_id res chain seq x y z
N MET A 1 13.98 -35.76 29.70
CA MET A 1 13.02 -35.19 28.73
C MET A 1 12.09 -34.28 29.48
N THR A 2 12.42 -32.99 29.51
CA THR A 2 11.69 -31.98 30.28
C THR A 2 10.54 -31.45 29.44
N THR A 3 9.31 -31.80 29.82
CA THR A 3 8.07 -31.35 29.18
C THR A 3 7.75 -29.94 29.64
N LEU A 4 8.00 -28.95 28.78
CA LEU A 4 7.49 -27.58 28.93
C LEU A 4 6.01 -27.57 28.53
N ARG A 5 5.11 -27.72 29.51
CA ARG A 5 3.71 -27.28 29.36
C ARG A 5 3.72 -25.75 29.46
N ARG A 6 3.35 -25.06 28.37
CA ARG A 6 2.93 -23.65 28.44
C ARG A 6 1.45 -23.65 28.81
N ASP A 7 1.14 -23.05 29.95
CA ASP A 7 -0.22 -22.86 30.44
C ASP A 7 -1.01 -22.00 29.45
N TRP A 8 -2.08 -22.57 28.89
CA TRP A 8 -3.06 -21.85 28.10
C TRP A 8 -4.26 -21.51 29.00
N PRO A 9 -4.83 -20.30 28.94
CA PRO A 9 -5.99 -19.93 29.76
C PRO A 9 -7.22 -20.81 29.50
N PRO A 10 -8.15 -20.92 30.48
CA PRO A 10 -9.25 -21.89 30.48
C PRO A 10 -10.22 -21.70 29.31
N ILE A 11 -10.73 -22.83 28.82
CA ILE A 11 -11.56 -22.97 27.61
C ILE A 11 -13.00 -22.58 27.94
N ASN A 12 -13.55 -21.59 27.24
CA ASN A 12 -15.00 -21.36 27.17
C ASN A 12 -15.57 -22.22 26.01
N PRO A 13 -16.42 -23.23 26.29
CA PRO A 13 -16.83 -24.24 25.29
C PRO A 13 -17.81 -23.75 24.21
N ARG A 14 -18.21 -22.47 24.20
CA ARG A 14 -19.25 -21.95 23.29
C ARG A 14 -18.76 -21.14 22.08
N SER A 15 -17.46 -21.00 21.83
CA SER A 15 -16.99 -20.44 20.55
C SER A 15 -15.71 -21.13 20.08
N LEU A 16 -15.82 -22.00 19.08
CA LEU A 16 -14.66 -22.63 18.44
C LEU A 16 -13.83 -21.64 17.60
N VAL A 17 -14.30 -20.40 17.42
CA VAL A 17 -13.56 -19.32 16.78
C VAL A 17 -12.82 -18.51 17.84
N ARG A 18 -11.51 -18.75 18.00
CA ARG A 18 -10.66 -17.86 18.82
C ARG A 18 -10.55 -16.50 18.16
N VAL A 19 -11.12 -15.46 18.75
CA VAL A 19 -10.77 -14.07 18.41
C VAL A 19 -9.44 -13.74 19.08
N ILE A 20 -8.53 -13.10 18.35
CA ILE A 20 -7.24 -12.63 18.88
C ILE A 20 -7.06 -11.19 18.43
N ASP A 21 -6.57 -10.34 19.33
CA ASP A 21 -6.24 -8.96 19.00
C ASP A 21 -5.02 -8.90 18.04
N ASN A 22 -4.94 -7.84 17.24
CA ASN A 22 -3.85 -7.68 16.29
C ASN A 22 -2.48 -7.53 16.98
N ASN A 23 -2.42 -6.91 18.17
CA ASN A 23 -1.19 -6.77 18.93
C ASN A 23 -0.75 -8.13 19.49
N ASP A 24 -1.69 -8.91 20.04
CA ASP A 24 -1.42 -10.25 20.54
C ASP A 24 -0.96 -11.19 19.43
N LEU A 25 -1.58 -11.09 18.24
CA LEU A 25 -1.18 -11.85 17.07
C LEU A 25 0.25 -11.50 16.64
N ARG A 26 0.60 -10.20 16.60
CA ARG A 26 1.95 -9.73 16.25
C ARG A 26 3.00 -10.17 17.26
N ALA A 27 2.64 -10.20 18.54
CA ALA A 27 3.53 -10.63 19.61
C ALA A 27 3.94 -12.10 19.48
N VAL A 28 3.02 -12.97 19.04
CA VAL A 28 3.30 -14.40 18.86
C VAL A 28 3.69 -14.79 17.43
N THR A 29 3.39 -13.94 16.45
CA THR A 29 3.70 -14.15 15.03
C THR A 29 4.28 -12.86 14.42
N PRO A 30 5.60 -12.63 14.56
CA PRO A 30 6.26 -11.47 13.98
C PRO A 30 6.03 -11.37 12.47
N GLY A 31 5.50 -10.23 12.01
CA GLY A 31 5.14 -9.99 10.60
C GLY A 31 3.66 -10.20 10.25
N ALA A 32 2.87 -10.86 11.10
CA ALA A 32 1.42 -10.98 10.90
C ALA A 32 0.74 -9.63 11.17
N LYS A 33 -0.03 -9.09 10.21
CA LYS A 33 -0.70 -7.80 10.39
C LYS A 33 -2.05 -7.92 11.10
N VAL A 34 -2.85 -8.91 10.71
CA VAL A 34 -4.24 -9.16 11.15
C VAL A 34 -4.57 -10.64 11.01
N LYS A 35 -5.44 -11.19 11.88
CA LYS A 35 -5.98 -12.56 11.70
C LYS A 35 -7.03 -12.57 10.61
N ASP A 36 -6.71 -13.12 9.45
CA ASP A 36 -7.60 -13.13 8.27
C ASP A 36 -8.34 -14.45 8.05
N ARG A 37 -7.80 -15.57 8.56
CA ARG A 37 -8.35 -16.92 8.38
C ARG A 37 -8.20 -17.76 9.65
N PHE A 38 -9.09 -18.74 9.77
CA PHE A 38 -8.98 -19.86 10.70
C PHE A 38 -9.33 -21.12 9.91
N MET A 39 -8.47 -22.13 9.97
CA MET A 39 -8.64 -23.37 9.21
C MET A 39 -8.77 -24.52 10.19
N ILE A 40 -9.89 -25.23 10.12
CA ILE A 40 -10.08 -26.52 10.78
C ILE A 40 -9.75 -27.57 9.73
N VAL A 41 -8.77 -28.42 10.01
CA VAL A 41 -8.44 -29.56 9.16
C VAL A 41 -9.12 -30.77 9.75
N ASP A 42 -10.19 -31.20 9.11
CA ASP A 42 -10.90 -32.43 9.44
C ASP A 42 -10.26 -33.60 8.69
N ALA A 43 -9.63 -34.50 9.44
CA ALA A 43 -8.95 -35.66 8.88
C ALA A 43 -9.89 -36.83 8.56
N VAL A 44 -11.15 -36.77 9.00
CA VAL A 44 -12.11 -37.91 8.96
C VAL A 44 -13.37 -37.60 8.14
N GLY A 45 -13.57 -36.35 7.71
CA GLY A 45 -14.70 -35.94 6.85
C GLY A 45 -16.02 -35.78 7.58
N VAL A 46 -15.96 -35.52 8.89
CA VAL A 46 -17.13 -35.23 9.74
C VAL A 46 -17.78 -33.89 9.37
N THR A 47 -17.06 -32.95 8.77
CA THR A 47 -17.53 -31.61 8.36
C THR A 47 -18.69 -31.59 7.35
N ASP A 48 -18.93 -32.69 6.64
CA ASP A 48 -20.05 -32.83 5.69
C ASP A 48 -21.32 -33.46 6.34
N ALA A 49 -21.22 -33.95 7.58
CA ALA A 49 -22.38 -34.42 8.34
C ALA A 49 -23.08 -33.21 8.97
N GLY A 50 -24.40 -33.06 8.77
CA GLY A 50 -25.23 -31.94 9.26
C GLY A 50 -25.40 -31.82 10.78
N MET A 51 -24.39 -32.21 11.56
CA MET A 51 -24.32 -32.12 13.03
C MET A 51 -23.26 -31.11 13.46
N HIS A 52 -23.24 -29.91 12.85
CA HIS A 52 -22.37 -28.82 13.28
C HIS A 52 -23.17 -27.55 13.55
N ASP A 53 -22.99 -26.97 14.73
CA ASP A 53 -23.58 -25.68 15.10
C ASP A 53 -23.02 -24.51 14.26
N THR A 54 -21.94 -24.71 13.50
CA THR A 54 -21.29 -23.64 12.71
C THR A 54 -20.85 -24.13 11.33
N VAL A 55 -21.31 -23.44 10.28
CA VAL A 55 -20.96 -23.72 8.88
C VAL A 55 -20.11 -22.56 8.33
N PRO A 56 -19.03 -22.80 7.56
CA PRO A 56 -18.27 -21.72 6.94
C PRO A 56 -19.10 -20.88 5.96
N LEU A 57 -18.99 -19.56 6.04
CA LEU A 57 -19.63 -18.65 5.08
C LEU A 57 -19.07 -18.78 3.65
N GLU A 58 -17.79 -19.13 3.50
CA GLU A 58 -17.19 -19.33 2.18
C GLU A 58 -17.57 -20.71 1.61
N ARG A 59 -18.54 -20.74 0.70
CA ARG A 59 -19.05 -21.97 0.04
C ARG A 59 -18.51 -22.14 -1.40
N ASN A 60 -18.25 -21.06 -2.13
CA ASN A 60 -17.82 -21.06 -3.54
C ASN A 60 -16.32 -20.76 -3.73
N LYS A 61 -15.45 -21.60 -3.16
CA LYS A 61 -13.98 -21.39 -3.14
C LYS A 61 -13.34 -21.27 -4.53
N GLY A 62 -13.87 -21.97 -5.53
CA GLY A 62 -13.35 -21.98 -6.91
C GLY A 62 -13.84 -20.82 -7.79
N VAL A 63 -14.83 -20.05 -7.32
CA VAL A 63 -15.40 -18.94 -8.10
C VAL A 63 -14.74 -17.64 -7.67
N SER A 64 -14.26 -16.83 -8.62
CA SER A 64 -13.65 -15.53 -8.34
C SER A 64 -14.66 -14.53 -7.77
N PHE A 65 -14.18 -13.55 -7.01
CA PHE A 65 -15.05 -12.53 -6.40
C PHE A 65 -15.76 -11.63 -7.38
N ASP A 66 -15.09 -11.25 -8.46
CA ASP A 66 -15.70 -10.57 -9.61
C ASP A 66 -16.94 -11.33 -10.11
N ARG A 67 -16.77 -12.61 -10.47
CA ARG A 67 -17.89 -13.47 -10.89
C ARG A 67 -19.04 -13.55 -9.88
N LEU A 68 -18.75 -13.63 -8.58
CA LEU A 68 -19.80 -13.66 -7.56
C LEU A 68 -20.56 -12.33 -7.48
N LEU A 69 -19.86 -11.19 -7.53
CA LEU A 69 -20.50 -9.87 -7.57
C LEU A 69 -21.32 -9.70 -8.85
N ASN A 70 -20.84 -10.20 -9.98
CA ASN A 70 -21.56 -10.17 -11.25
C ASN A 70 -22.82 -11.05 -11.20
N GLN A 71 -22.77 -12.21 -10.57
CA GLN A 71 -23.97 -13.04 -10.33
C GLN A 71 -25.02 -12.31 -9.50
N ILE A 72 -24.63 -11.64 -8.41
CA ILE A 72 -25.55 -10.80 -7.62
C ILE A 72 -26.07 -9.63 -8.44
N GLY A 73 -25.21 -8.99 -9.26
CA GLY A 73 -25.60 -7.92 -10.18
C GLY A 73 -26.61 -8.36 -11.25
N LEU A 74 -26.64 -9.65 -11.60
CA LEU A 74 -27.62 -10.26 -12.48
C LEU A 74 -28.88 -10.76 -11.74
N GLY A 75 -28.97 -10.53 -10.43
CA GLY A 75 -30.14 -10.89 -9.61
C GLY A 75 -30.03 -12.24 -8.89
N SER A 76 -28.86 -12.86 -8.81
CA SER A 76 -28.69 -14.10 -8.03
C SER A 76 -28.82 -13.81 -6.53
N THR A 77 -29.74 -14.51 -5.88
CA THR A 77 -29.96 -14.51 -4.42
C THR A 77 -29.60 -15.86 -3.79
N GLU A 78 -28.87 -16.70 -4.52
CA GLU A 78 -28.45 -18.02 -4.02
C GLU A 78 -27.60 -17.90 -2.76
N GLU A 79 -28.01 -18.57 -1.68
CA GLU A 79 -27.38 -18.49 -0.36
C GLU A 79 -25.86 -18.76 -0.43
N ALA A 80 -25.42 -19.73 -1.24
CA ALA A 80 -24.00 -20.05 -1.40
C ALA A 80 -23.19 -18.93 -2.05
N VAL A 81 -23.78 -18.20 -3.02
CA VAL A 81 -23.17 -17.04 -3.67
C VAL A 81 -23.07 -15.90 -2.66
N VAL A 82 -24.17 -15.57 -2.00
CA VAL A 82 -24.26 -14.44 -1.05
C VAL A 82 -23.35 -14.67 0.16
N SER A 83 -23.36 -15.88 0.72
CA SER A 83 -22.48 -16.27 1.84
C SER A 83 -20.99 -16.14 1.48
N SER A 84 -20.62 -16.52 0.26
CA SER A 84 -19.24 -16.38 -0.23
C SER A 84 -18.86 -14.92 -0.45
N VAL A 85 -19.78 -14.08 -0.93
CA VAL A 85 -19.55 -12.64 -1.10
C VAL A 85 -19.34 -11.96 0.24
N VAL A 86 -20.23 -12.17 1.22
CA VAL A 86 -20.11 -11.53 2.54
C VAL A 86 -18.85 -12.00 3.28
N SER A 87 -18.46 -13.27 3.16
CA SER A 87 -17.20 -13.77 3.72
C SER A 87 -15.99 -13.02 3.17
N ARG A 88 -15.98 -12.74 1.86
CA ARG A 88 -14.88 -12.03 1.19
C ARG A 88 -14.91 -10.53 1.48
N LEU A 89 -16.09 -9.92 1.55
CA LEU A 89 -16.25 -8.53 1.97
C LEU A 89 -15.78 -8.31 3.40
N ALA A 90 -16.16 -9.19 4.34
CA ALA A 90 -15.71 -9.12 5.73
C ALA A 90 -14.18 -9.18 5.84
N ARG A 91 -13.53 -10.02 5.03
CA ARG A 91 -12.06 -10.09 4.96
C ARG A 91 -11.44 -8.85 4.34
N LEU A 92 -11.99 -8.36 3.23
CA LEU A 92 -11.53 -7.14 2.55
C LEU A 92 -11.59 -5.96 3.52
N ASN A 93 -12.72 -5.81 4.19
CA ASN A 93 -12.98 -4.76 5.15
C ASN A 93 -11.89 -4.69 6.24
N ARG A 94 -11.44 -5.82 6.79
CA ARG A 94 -10.36 -5.86 7.80
C ARG A 94 -8.96 -5.49 7.27
N ARG A 95 -8.78 -5.40 5.96
CA ARG A 95 -7.47 -5.13 5.31
C ARG A 95 -7.35 -3.71 4.75
N ILE A 96 -8.46 -3.12 4.33
CA ILE A 96 -8.47 -1.83 3.63
C ILE A 96 -8.24 -0.65 4.58
N THR A 97 -7.73 0.45 4.04
CA THR A 97 -7.48 1.68 4.82
C THR A 97 -8.78 2.42 5.15
N ALA A 98 -8.71 3.41 6.05
CA ALA A 98 -9.83 4.31 6.33
C ALA A 98 -10.25 5.13 5.09
N GLU A 99 -9.29 5.50 4.24
CA GLU A 99 -9.55 6.20 2.99
C GLU A 99 -10.33 5.32 1.99
N ASP A 100 -9.93 4.06 1.84
CA ASP A 100 -10.64 3.11 0.98
C ASP A 100 -12.06 2.83 1.50
N ARG A 101 -12.25 2.74 2.83
CA ARG A 101 -13.58 2.59 3.44
C ARG A 101 -14.48 3.78 3.11
N ALA A 102 -13.97 4.99 3.28
CA ALA A 102 -14.70 6.21 2.95
C ALA A 102 -15.03 6.29 1.44
N ALA A 103 -14.12 5.81 0.58
CA ALA A 103 -14.35 5.76 -0.86
C ALA A 103 -15.45 4.76 -1.25
N VAL A 104 -15.54 3.61 -0.58
CA VAL A 104 -16.63 2.63 -0.77
C VAL A 104 -17.95 3.21 -0.27
N GLU A 105 -17.97 3.80 0.92
CA GLU A 105 -19.16 4.39 1.53
C GLU A 105 -19.75 5.51 0.67
N LYS A 106 -18.91 6.36 0.07
CA LYS A 106 -19.34 7.41 -0.86
C LYS A 106 -20.10 6.87 -2.09
N VAL A 107 -19.73 5.68 -2.57
CA VAL A 107 -20.38 5.04 -3.74
C VAL A 107 -21.59 4.21 -3.31
N ALA A 108 -21.50 3.52 -2.18
CA ALA A 108 -22.52 2.62 -1.67
C ALA A 108 -23.69 3.35 -0.98
N GLY A 109 -23.43 4.53 -0.40
CA GLY A 109 -24.36 5.22 0.52
C GLY A 109 -24.48 4.56 1.90
N ILE A 110 -23.72 3.49 2.15
CA ILE A 110 -23.67 2.73 3.41
C ILE A 110 -22.22 2.30 3.69
N GLY A 111 -21.84 2.29 4.97
CA GLY A 111 -20.52 1.81 5.38
C GLY A 111 -20.32 0.32 5.07
N LEU A 112 -19.08 -0.06 4.71
CA LEU A 112 -18.77 -1.45 4.38
C LEU A 112 -18.97 -2.41 5.57
N ASP A 113 -18.75 -1.94 6.80
CA ASP A 113 -19.06 -2.71 8.02
C ASP A 113 -20.54 -3.03 8.13
N ASP A 114 -21.40 -2.04 7.86
CA ASP A 114 -22.86 -2.19 7.96
C ASP A 114 -23.41 -3.05 6.83
N LEU A 115 -22.87 -2.92 5.62
CA LEU A 115 -23.19 -3.79 4.49
C LEU A 115 -22.85 -5.26 4.80
N VAL A 116 -21.67 -5.51 5.38
CA VAL A 116 -21.27 -6.86 5.81
C VAL A 116 -22.21 -7.38 6.90
N ARG A 117 -22.56 -6.54 7.88
CA ARG A 117 -23.48 -6.92 8.96
C ARG A 117 -24.86 -7.27 8.42
N GLN A 118 -25.44 -6.40 7.58
CA GLN A 118 -26.78 -6.59 7.00
C GLN A 118 -26.89 -7.89 6.20
N ILE A 119 -25.89 -8.21 5.38
CA ILE A 119 -25.90 -9.46 4.60
C ILE A 119 -25.69 -10.68 5.51
N THR A 120 -24.85 -10.57 6.54
CA THR A 120 -24.63 -11.68 7.49
C THR A 120 -25.90 -11.96 8.29
N ASP A 121 -26.56 -10.91 8.76
CA ASP A 121 -27.81 -10.96 9.51
C ASP A 121 -28.94 -11.59 8.68
N ALA A 122 -28.98 -11.33 7.36
CA ALA A 122 -29.95 -11.93 6.45
C ALA A 122 -29.71 -13.42 6.18
N LEU A 123 -28.49 -13.91 6.39
CA LEU A 123 -28.12 -15.32 6.25
C LEU A 123 -28.24 -16.11 7.57
N ASP A 124 -28.56 -15.45 8.67
CA ASP A 124 -28.66 -16.07 9.99
C ASP A 124 -29.96 -16.88 10.11
N PRO A 125 -29.91 -18.22 10.25
CA PRO A 125 -31.10 -19.07 10.34
C PRO A 125 -32.01 -18.71 11.52
N ASP A 126 -31.44 -18.29 12.65
CA ASP A 126 -32.22 -17.94 13.84
C ASP A 126 -33.04 -16.67 13.60
N ARG A 127 -32.45 -15.71 12.87
CA ARG A 127 -33.14 -14.48 12.47
C ARG A 127 -34.20 -14.73 11.41
N GLN A 128 -33.91 -15.58 10.43
CA GLN A 128 -34.89 -15.99 9.42
C GLN A 128 -36.10 -16.68 10.06
N HIS A 129 -35.87 -17.56 11.03
CA HIS A 129 -36.94 -18.21 11.78
C HIS A 129 -37.74 -17.21 12.62
N THR A 130 -37.07 -16.30 13.32
CA THR A 130 -37.74 -15.27 14.15
C THR A 130 -38.60 -14.34 13.31
N GLU A 131 -38.10 -13.91 12.16
CA GLU A 131 -38.86 -13.06 11.23
C GLU A 131 -40.04 -13.82 10.62
N ALA A 132 -39.84 -15.08 10.21
CA ALA A 132 -40.93 -15.91 9.68
C ALA A 132 -42.02 -16.17 10.73
N ALA A 133 -41.64 -16.38 11.99
CA ALA A 133 -42.58 -16.52 13.10
C ALA A 133 -43.41 -15.23 13.31
N ALA A 134 -42.76 -14.07 13.22
CA ALA A 134 -43.43 -12.77 13.31
C ALA A 134 -44.38 -12.49 12.14
N GLU A 135 -43.99 -12.85 10.91
CA GLU A 135 -44.83 -12.70 9.70
C GLU A 135 -46.06 -13.62 9.70
N THR A 136 -45.90 -14.84 10.22
CA THR A 136 -46.98 -15.85 10.24
C THR A 136 -47.82 -15.81 11.51
N GLY A 137 -47.36 -15.12 12.57
CA GLY A 137 -48.02 -15.04 13.87
C GLY A 137 -48.01 -16.36 14.65
N THR A 138 -47.09 -17.28 14.35
CA THR A 138 -46.90 -18.57 15.03
C THR A 138 -45.45 -18.73 15.47
N ASP A 139 -45.22 -19.36 16.62
CA ASP A 139 -43.87 -19.60 17.15
C ASP A 139 -43.12 -20.71 16.38
N ASP A 140 -43.81 -21.49 15.55
CA ASP A 140 -43.27 -22.59 14.74
C ASP A 140 -43.70 -22.43 13.26
N PRO A 141 -43.06 -21.53 12.49
CA PRO A 141 -43.32 -21.35 11.07
C PRO A 141 -42.90 -22.60 10.27
N THR A 142 -43.66 -22.95 9.23
CA THR A 142 -43.28 -24.11 8.41
C THR A 142 -41.97 -23.85 7.64
N PRO A 143 -41.21 -24.90 7.26
CA PRO A 143 -39.96 -24.74 6.51
C PRO A 143 -40.09 -23.91 5.23
N GLU A 144 -41.24 -23.98 4.55
CA GLU A 144 -41.53 -23.19 3.35
C GLU A 144 -41.68 -21.70 3.65
N HIS A 145 -42.28 -21.33 4.80
CA HIS A 145 -42.38 -19.93 5.23
C HIS A 145 -40.98 -19.39 5.56
N VAL A 146 -40.19 -20.13 6.36
CA VAL A 146 -38.81 -19.74 6.68
C VAL A 146 -37.98 -19.53 5.42
N LYS A 147 -38.11 -20.42 4.43
CA LYS A 147 -37.42 -20.29 3.15
C LYS A 147 -37.85 -19.03 2.38
N THR A 148 -39.14 -18.74 2.33
CA THR A 148 -39.67 -17.55 1.63
C THR A 148 -39.19 -16.26 2.29
N THR A 149 -39.23 -16.20 3.63
CA THR A 149 -38.70 -15.07 4.40
C THR A 149 -37.19 -14.93 4.20
N ALA A 150 -36.44 -16.03 4.19
CA ALA A 150 -35.00 -16.02 3.91
C ALA A 150 -34.66 -15.46 2.51
N GLU A 151 -35.37 -15.90 1.46
CA GLU A 151 -35.18 -15.40 0.09
C GLU A 151 -35.44 -13.89 0.00
N ARG A 152 -36.49 -13.40 0.69
CA ARG A 152 -36.81 -11.97 0.79
C ARG A 152 -35.71 -11.18 1.51
N MET A 153 -35.32 -11.63 2.71
CA MET A 153 -34.27 -10.97 3.51
C MET A 153 -32.94 -10.89 2.76
N ILE A 154 -32.55 -11.98 2.08
CA ILE A 154 -31.35 -12.02 1.25
C ILE A 154 -31.47 -11.04 0.08
N ALA A 155 -32.60 -11.06 -0.64
CA ALA A 155 -32.83 -10.17 -1.77
C ALA A 155 -32.73 -8.69 -1.37
N GLU A 156 -33.28 -8.31 -0.23
CA GLU A 156 -33.20 -6.96 0.34
C GLU A 156 -31.76 -6.59 0.74
N ALA A 157 -31.07 -7.48 1.45
CA ALA A 157 -29.72 -7.24 1.94
C ALA A 157 -28.68 -7.09 0.82
N VAL A 158 -28.85 -7.76 -0.31
CA VAL A 158 -27.93 -7.65 -1.45
C VAL A 158 -28.26 -6.49 -2.40
N GLN A 159 -29.39 -5.78 -2.23
CA GLN A 159 -29.78 -4.66 -3.10
C GLN A 159 -28.68 -3.60 -3.29
N PRO A 160 -27.93 -3.16 -2.25
CA PRO A 160 -26.88 -2.18 -2.44
C PRO A 160 -25.80 -2.64 -3.42
N ILE A 161 -25.52 -3.95 -3.47
CA ILE A 161 -24.56 -4.56 -4.40
C ILE A 161 -25.20 -4.83 -5.76
N ALA A 162 -26.43 -5.34 -5.80
CA ALA A 162 -27.12 -5.71 -7.02
C ALA A 162 -27.50 -4.48 -7.88
N GLY A 163 -27.98 -3.41 -7.25
CA GLY A 163 -28.43 -2.19 -7.92
C GLY A 163 -27.30 -1.22 -8.33
N ASN A 164 -26.07 -1.42 -7.84
CA ASN A 164 -24.98 -0.45 -8.02
C ASN A 164 -23.76 -1.07 -8.71
N ALA A 165 -23.67 -0.87 -10.04
CA ALA A 165 -22.53 -1.35 -10.83
C ALA A 165 -21.20 -0.69 -10.42
N GLN A 166 -21.22 0.60 -10.08
CA GLN A 166 -20.03 1.34 -9.65
C GLN A 166 -19.49 0.79 -8.32
N LEU A 167 -20.37 0.38 -7.40
CA LEU A 167 -19.96 -0.27 -6.16
C LEU A 167 -19.25 -1.60 -6.44
N ARG A 168 -19.79 -2.43 -7.35
CA ARG A 168 -19.17 -3.71 -7.71
C ARG A 168 -17.77 -3.50 -8.30
N GLU A 169 -17.64 -2.59 -9.26
CA GLU A 169 -16.34 -2.23 -9.85
C GLU A 169 -15.36 -1.72 -8.78
N LYS A 170 -15.79 -0.82 -7.91
CA LYS A 170 -14.96 -0.26 -6.85
C LYS A 170 -14.47 -1.35 -5.87
N LEU A 171 -15.34 -2.29 -5.49
CA LEU A 171 -14.98 -3.42 -4.63
C LEU A 171 -13.97 -4.36 -5.31
N ILE A 172 -14.10 -4.59 -6.62
CA ILE A 172 -13.16 -5.38 -7.41
C ILE A 172 -11.79 -4.68 -7.48
N ASP A 173 -11.76 -3.38 -7.73
CA ASP A 173 -10.53 -2.60 -7.85
C ASP A 173 -9.77 -2.52 -6.52
N ILE A 174 -10.47 -2.23 -5.43
CA ILE A 174 -9.87 -2.23 -4.09
C ILE A 174 -9.37 -3.63 -3.76
N ARG A 175 -10.15 -4.69 -3.99
CA ARG A 175 -9.66 -6.05 -3.77
C ARG A 175 -8.40 -6.33 -4.60
N ARG A 176 -8.38 -5.93 -5.87
CA ARG A 176 -7.23 -6.16 -6.77
C ARG A 176 -5.98 -5.43 -6.28
N SER A 177 -6.09 -4.20 -5.78
CA SER A 177 -4.94 -3.47 -5.24
C SER A 177 -4.34 -4.19 -4.02
N TYR A 178 -5.17 -4.80 -3.18
CA TYR A 178 -4.72 -5.56 -2.01
C TYR A 178 -4.29 -7.00 -2.29
N GLU A 179 -4.82 -7.65 -3.33
CA GLU A 179 -4.33 -8.96 -3.80
C GLU A 179 -3.01 -8.83 -4.55
N GLN A 180 -2.81 -7.75 -5.32
CA GLN A 180 -1.53 -7.44 -5.97
C GLN A 180 -0.41 -7.12 -4.96
N VAL A 181 -0.76 -6.67 -3.75
CA VAL A 181 0.19 -6.39 -2.66
C VAL A 181 0.52 -7.65 -1.83
N MET A 182 -0.08 -8.81 -2.12
CA MET A 182 0.25 -10.07 -1.46
C MET A 182 0.97 -11.05 -2.39
N ASP A 183 2.22 -10.71 -2.72
CA ASP A 183 3.30 -11.71 -2.77
C ASP A 183 4.55 -11.15 -2.10
N THR A 184 4.58 -11.23 -0.77
CA THR A 184 5.79 -10.96 0.02
C THR A 184 6.36 -12.25 0.61
N GLY A 185 5.89 -13.41 0.15
CA GLY A 185 5.99 -14.69 0.86
C GLY A 185 6.39 -15.89 0.02
N SER A 186 6.22 -15.88 -1.30
CA SER A 186 7.00 -16.77 -2.16
C SER A 186 8.38 -16.16 -2.32
N LYS A 187 9.28 -16.46 -1.38
CA LYS A 187 10.71 -16.41 -1.69
C LYS A 187 10.95 -17.51 -2.71
N ASP A 188 10.79 -17.19 -3.99
CA ASP A 188 11.35 -17.99 -5.06
C ASP A 188 12.84 -18.19 -4.75
N LYS A 189 13.22 -19.45 -4.51
CA LYS A 189 14.62 -19.81 -4.53
C LYS A 189 15.05 -19.73 -5.99
N VAL A 190 16.04 -18.88 -6.26
CA VAL A 190 16.72 -18.82 -7.55
C VAL A 190 17.20 -20.23 -7.91
N ILE A 191 16.52 -20.88 -8.87
CA ILE A 191 16.92 -22.19 -9.41
C ILE A 191 18.05 -21.99 -10.44
N SER A 192 18.11 -20.81 -11.08
CA SER A 192 19.15 -20.43 -12.04
C SER A 192 19.31 -18.91 -12.12
N GLY A 193 20.55 -18.42 -11.97
CA GLY A 193 20.95 -17.03 -12.20
C GLY A 193 21.38 -16.80 -13.66
N GLU A 194 20.61 -17.31 -14.62
CA GLU A 194 20.84 -17.03 -16.04
C GLU A 194 19.82 -16.01 -16.52
N TYR A 195 20.27 -15.02 -17.29
CA TYR A 195 19.43 -14.00 -17.92
C TYR A 195 18.38 -14.68 -18.80
N SER A 196 17.16 -14.86 -18.28
CA SER A 196 16.03 -15.19 -19.12
C SER A 196 15.86 -14.06 -20.13
N LYS A 197 15.87 -14.38 -21.43
CA LYS A 197 15.59 -13.41 -22.50
C LYS A 197 14.32 -12.62 -22.20
N ASP A 198 13.32 -13.27 -21.60
CA ASP A 198 12.06 -12.66 -21.21
C ASP A 198 12.21 -11.57 -20.14
N ALA A 199 13.15 -11.71 -19.19
CA ALA A 199 13.37 -10.70 -18.15
C ALA A 199 14.03 -9.44 -18.74
N ALA A 200 15.05 -9.63 -19.58
CA ALA A 200 15.69 -8.53 -20.30
C ALA A 200 14.71 -7.83 -21.26
N ASP A 201 13.87 -8.59 -21.98
CA ASP A 201 12.89 -8.02 -22.91
C ASP A 201 11.80 -7.22 -22.19
N ARG A 202 11.31 -7.70 -21.04
CA ARG A 202 10.40 -6.92 -20.19
C ARG A 202 11.04 -5.64 -19.67
N ALA A 203 12.29 -5.71 -19.21
CA ALA A 203 13.02 -4.53 -18.74
C ALA A 203 13.25 -3.51 -19.86
N ARG A 204 13.55 -3.95 -21.09
CA ARG A 204 13.63 -3.08 -22.28
C ARG A 204 12.30 -2.42 -22.58
N ALA A 205 11.22 -3.20 -22.63
CA ALA A 205 9.89 -2.66 -22.90
C ALA A 205 9.47 -1.62 -21.84
N GLN A 206 9.74 -1.90 -20.57
CA GLN A 206 9.44 -0.99 -19.46
C GLN A 206 10.24 0.32 -19.54
N THR A 207 11.56 0.25 -19.73
CA THR A 207 12.42 1.44 -19.84
C THR A 207 12.11 2.27 -21.09
N GLN A 208 11.78 1.62 -22.22
CA GLN A 208 11.34 2.31 -23.43
C GLN A 208 9.99 2.99 -23.25
N SER A 209 9.04 2.33 -22.58
CA SER A 209 7.73 2.92 -22.28
C SER A 209 7.88 4.10 -21.33
N PHE A 210 8.76 4.01 -20.33
CA PHE A 210 9.06 5.11 -19.42
C PHE A 210 9.69 6.30 -20.16
N ARG A 211 10.63 6.05 -21.08
CA ARG A 211 11.16 7.11 -21.94
C ARG A 211 10.07 7.77 -22.76
N GLN A 212 9.19 7.00 -23.38
CA GLN A 212 8.08 7.54 -24.17
C GLN A 212 7.13 8.39 -23.30
N PHE A 213 6.80 7.92 -22.09
CA PHE A 213 6.00 8.68 -21.13
C PHE A 213 6.65 10.02 -20.79
N ILE A 214 7.97 10.05 -20.56
CA ILE A 214 8.67 11.31 -20.28
C ILE A 214 8.56 12.27 -21.46
N GLU A 215 8.72 11.78 -22.70
CA GLU A 215 8.58 12.61 -23.90
C GLU A 215 7.17 13.18 -24.08
N ASP A 216 6.16 12.35 -23.86
CA ASP A 216 4.75 12.70 -24.09
C ASP A 216 4.26 13.71 -23.04
N HIS A 217 4.76 13.64 -21.80
CA HIS A 217 4.31 14.47 -20.69
C HIS A 217 5.30 15.55 -20.25
N LYS A 218 6.38 15.78 -21.02
CA LYS A 218 7.41 16.77 -20.68
C LYS A 218 6.87 18.20 -20.53
N ASP A 219 5.79 18.53 -21.22
CA ASP A 219 5.16 19.86 -21.19
C ASP A 219 3.95 19.92 -20.25
N GLU A 220 3.56 18.81 -19.63
CA GLU A 220 2.38 18.72 -18.75
C GLU A 220 2.76 18.59 -17.27
N ILE A 221 3.81 17.82 -16.97
CA ILE A 221 4.25 17.55 -15.60
C ILE A 221 5.38 18.50 -15.24
N THR A 222 5.16 19.35 -14.24
CA THR A 222 6.13 20.36 -13.76
C THR A 222 7.50 19.77 -13.49
N ALA A 223 7.56 18.61 -12.81
CA ALA A 223 8.83 17.94 -12.53
C ALA A 223 9.60 17.59 -13.81
N LEU A 224 8.90 17.09 -14.84
CA LEU A 224 9.53 16.77 -16.11
C LEU A 224 9.95 18.03 -16.84
N GLN A 225 9.11 19.07 -16.90
CA GLN A 225 9.46 20.37 -17.51
C GLN A 225 10.78 20.92 -16.94
N VAL A 226 10.92 20.92 -15.61
CA VAL A 226 12.13 21.43 -14.93
C VAL A 226 13.34 20.57 -15.28
N LEU A 227 13.21 19.24 -15.21
CA LEU A 227 14.31 18.30 -15.52
C LEU A 227 14.70 18.30 -17.00
N TYR A 228 13.78 18.68 -17.89
CA TYR A 228 14.01 18.82 -19.32
C TYR A 228 14.69 20.15 -19.67
N SER A 229 14.25 21.24 -19.05
CA SER A 229 14.68 22.60 -19.38
C SER A 229 15.96 23.03 -18.66
N GLN A 230 16.27 22.46 -17.49
CA GLN A 230 17.44 22.84 -16.70
C GLN A 230 18.36 21.63 -16.43
N PRO A 231 19.62 21.68 -16.91
CA PRO A 231 20.62 20.67 -16.56
C PRO A 231 21.03 20.73 -15.08
N ARG A 232 20.86 21.89 -14.43
CA ARG A 232 21.13 22.12 -13.01
C ARG A 232 19.80 22.21 -12.29
N GLY A 233 19.50 21.31 -11.37
CA GLY A 233 18.18 21.02 -10.78
C GLY A 233 17.54 22.12 -9.91
N GLY A 234 17.82 23.39 -10.18
CA GLY A 234 17.19 24.50 -9.50
C GLY A 234 15.69 24.58 -9.81
N GLY A 235 14.89 24.82 -8.77
CA GLY A 235 13.45 25.07 -8.90
C GLY A 235 12.54 23.85 -8.84
N LEU A 236 13.09 22.64 -8.63
CA LEU A 236 12.29 21.44 -8.43
C LEU A 236 11.88 21.30 -6.96
N ALA A 237 10.58 21.31 -6.68
CA ALA A 237 10.06 21.10 -5.34
C ALA A 237 9.78 19.61 -5.08
N TYR A 238 9.83 19.20 -3.80
CA TYR A 238 9.44 17.83 -3.42
C TYR A 238 8.01 17.47 -3.85
N THR A 239 7.11 18.45 -3.84
CA THR A 239 5.73 18.29 -4.28
C THR A 239 5.63 17.84 -5.73
N ASP A 240 6.50 18.35 -6.59
CA ASP A 240 6.52 18.04 -8.02
C ASP A 240 6.98 16.60 -8.24
N ILE A 241 7.98 16.14 -7.47
CA ILE A 241 8.42 14.74 -7.48
C ILE A 241 7.34 13.81 -6.93
N LYS A 242 6.64 14.23 -5.87
CA LYS A 242 5.52 13.44 -5.32
C LYS A 242 4.38 13.32 -6.33
N GLU A 243 4.07 14.39 -7.05
CA GLU A 243 3.10 14.37 -8.15
C GLU A 243 3.53 13.41 -9.25
N LEU A 244 4.78 13.51 -9.74
CA LEU A 244 5.31 12.58 -10.74
C LEU A 244 5.22 11.13 -10.27
N ALA A 245 5.59 10.85 -9.02
CA ALA A 245 5.50 9.51 -8.42
C ALA A 245 4.07 8.98 -8.40
N GLN A 246 3.07 9.83 -8.12
CA GLN A 246 1.67 9.44 -8.16
C GLN A 246 1.20 9.18 -9.59
N THR A 247 1.57 10.05 -10.53
CA THR A 247 1.17 9.94 -11.95
C THR A 247 1.67 8.64 -12.57
N ILE A 248 2.94 8.29 -12.40
CA ILE A 248 3.51 7.05 -12.98
C ILE A 248 2.91 5.78 -12.37
N LYS A 249 2.36 5.89 -11.15
CA LYS A 249 1.74 4.79 -10.41
C LYS A 249 0.29 4.52 -10.84
N GLN A 250 -0.37 5.48 -11.49
CA GLN A 250 -1.73 5.28 -12.00
C GLN A 250 -1.74 4.34 -13.23
N PRO A 251 -2.90 3.75 -13.57
CA PRO A 251 -3.08 3.08 -14.85
C PRO A 251 -2.80 4.03 -16.02
N PRO A 252 -2.26 3.54 -17.16
CA PRO A 252 -2.09 2.14 -17.54
C PRO A 252 -0.78 1.50 -17.04
N HIS A 253 0.20 2.28 -16.59
CA HIS A 253 1.57 1.82 -16.41
C HIS A 253 1.87 1.20 -15.04
N ARG A 254 1.29 1.73 -13.96
CA ARG A 254 1.47 1.23 -12.58
C ARG A 254 2.95 1.08 -12.18
N TRP A 255 3.81 1.98 -12.64
CA TRP A 255 5.23 1.94 -12.31
C TRP A 255 5.49 2.40 -10.88
N THR A 256 6.58 1.90 -10.31
CA THR A 256 7.17 2.42 -9.07
C THR A 256 8.64 2.76 -9.33
N PRO A 257 9.23 3.69 -8.55
CA PRO A 257 10.65 4.00 -8.65
C PRO A 257 11.54 2.75 -8.55
N GLU A 258 11.20 1.83 -7.64
CA GLU A 258 11.93 0.58 -7.42
C GLU A 258 11.89 -0.32 -8.65
N ALA A 259 10.71 -0.48 -9.26
CA ALA A 259 10.55 -1.33 -10.43
C ALA A 259 11.29 -0.77 -11.65
N LEU A 260 11.27 0.55 -11.85
CA LEU A 260 12.02 1.22 -12.91
C LEU A 260 13.53 1.09 -12.69
N TRP A 261 13.99 1.25 -11.46
CA TRP A 261 15.38 1.06 -11.09
C TRP A 261 15.87 -0.36 -11.40
N GLN A 262 15.13 -1.37 -10.95
CA GLN A 262 15.43 -2.78 -11.24
C GLN A 262 15.43 -3.07 -12.74
N ALA A 263 14.58 -2.41 -13.52
CA ALA A 263 14.57 -2.55 -14.97
C ALA A 263 15.90 -2.07 -15.57
N TYR A 264 16.40 -0.89 -15.17
CA TYR A 264 17.71 -0.39 -15.61
C TYR A 264 18.86 -1.29 -15.14
N GLU A 265 18.82 -1.77 -13.90
CA GLU A 265 19.83 -2.69 -13.35
C GLU A 265 19.85 -4.04 -14.10
N THR A 266 18.68 -4.54 -14.51
CA THR A 266 18.57 -5.77 -15.32
C THR A 266 19.18 -5.59 -16.71
N LEU A 267 19.15 -4.39 -17.29
CA LEU A 267 19.70 -4.11 -18.61
C LEU A 267 21.21 -3.90 -18.60
N ASP A 268 21.71 -3.15 -17.61
CA ASP A 268 23.13 -2.86 -17.47
C ASP A 268 23.51 -2.58 -16.01
N ALA A 269 23.70 -3.64 -15.23
CA ALA A 269 24.10 -3.55 -13.83
C ALA A 269 25.43 -2.78 -13.62
N SER A 270 26.30 -2.69 -14.64
CA SER A 270 27.57 -1.95 -14.52
C SER A 270 27.38 -0.44 -14.46
N LYS A 271 26.23 0.06 -14.93
CA LYS A 271 25.88 1.49 -14.95
C LYS A 271 24.96 1.91 -13.82
N VAL A 272 24.60 1.01 -12.92
CA VAL A 272 23.66 1.29 -11.82
C VAL A 272 24.39 1.19 -10.49
N LYS A 273 24.30 2.24 -9.67
CA LYS A 273 24.95 2.34 -8.36
C LYS A 273 23.97 2.83 -7.30
N GLY A 274 24.05 2.26 -6.10
CA GLY A 274 23.36 2.79 -4.92
C GLY A 274 22.67 1.74 -4.05
N SER A 275 22.38 2.13 -2.80
CA SER A 275 21.90 1.23 -1.74
C SER A 275 20.47 0.70 -1.94
N GLY A 276 20.14 -0.45 -1.33
CA GLY A 276 18.87 -1.18 -1.54
C GLY A 276 17.60 -0.51 -0.98
N HIS A 277 17.70 0.68 -0.39
CA HIS A 277 16.53 1.49 0.00
C HIS A 277 16.32 2.60 -1.02
N ARG A 278 15.10 2.69 -1.57
CA ARG A 278 14.74 3.71 -2.56
C ARG A 278 13.93 4.82 -1.92
N VAL A 279 14.22 6.03 -2.35
CA VAL A 279 13.51 7.26 -1.94
C VAL A 279 12.87 7.89 -3.17
N ASN A 280 11.79 8.65 -2.99
CA ASN A 280 11.10 9.29 -4.12
C ASN A 280 12.02 10.24 -4.90
N THR A 281 13.04 10.82 -4.26
CA THR A 281 14.03 11.68 -4.92
C THR A 281 14.88 10.94 -5.95
N ASP A 282 14.97 9.61 -5.90
CA ASP A 282 15.61 8.79 -6.94
C ASP A 282 14.92 8.90 -8.30
N LEU A 283 13.67 9.39 -8.35
CA LEU A 283 13.00 9.72 -9.62
C LEU A 283 13.76 10.80 -10.41
N VAL A 284 14.45 11.72 -9.73
CA VAL A 284 15.31 12.71 -10.39
C VAL A 284 16.43 11.99 -11.16
N SER A 285 17.12 11.05 -10.50
CA SER A 285 18.18 10.26 -11.13
C SER A 285 17.66 9.39 -12.27
N LEU A 286 16.51 8.74 -12.09
CA LEU A 286 15.87 7.91 -13.11
C LEU A 286 15.53 8.73 -14.36
N VAL A 287 14.89 9.89 -14.20
CA VAL A 287 14.52 10.77 -15.33
C VAL A 287 15.78 11.26 -16.04
N ARG A 288 16.77 11.79 -15.30
CA ARG A 288 18.03 12.28 -15.89
C ARG A 288 18.79 11.19 -16.66
N HIS A 289 18.85 9.97 -16.11
CA HIS A 289 19.47 8.84 -16.79
C HIS A 289 18.69 8.45 -18.06
N THR A 290 17.35 8.43 -17.98
CA THR A 290 16.49 8.10 -19.11
C THR A 290 16.65 9.07 -20.28
N LEU A 291 16.82 10.36 -19.97
CA LEU A 291 17.11 11.45 -20.92
C LEU A 291 18.56 11.45 -21.43
N GLY A 292 19.43 10.60 -20.88
CA GLY A 292 20.85 10.53 -21.27
C GLY A 292 21.70 11.68 -20.71
N HIS A 293 21.21 12.40 -19.70
CA HIS A 293 21.99 13.45 -19.02
C HIS A 293 23.09 12.86 -18.13
N THR A 294 22.96 11.59 -17.70
CA THR A 294 23.95 10.88 -16.90
C THR A 294 24.32 9.55 -17.55
N ASN A 295 25.61 9.23 -17.56
CA ASN A 295 26.12 7.95 -18.07
C ASN A 295 25.81 6.78 -17.12
N GLU A 296 25.68 7.07 -15.83
CA GLU A 296 25.37 6.11 -14.78
C GLU A 296 24.10 6.55 -14.05
N LEU A 297 23.35 5.57 -13.56
CA LEU A 297 22.20 5.74 -12.68
C LEU A 297 22.68 5.58 -11.23
N VAL A 298 22.81 6.70 -10.52
CA VAL A 298 23.26 6.76 -9.12
C VAL A 298 22.11 7.26 -8.25
N ALA A 299 21.96 6.68 -7.06
CA ALA A 299 20.89 7.09 -6.13
C ALA A 299 21.03 8.57 -5.80
N TYR A 300 19.92 9.30 -5.74
CA TYR A 300 19.96 10.73 -5.52
C TYR A 300 20.61 11.13 -4.19
N PRO A 301 20.36 10.42 -3.06
CA PRO A 301 21.08 10.67 -1.80
C PRO A 301 22.60 10.54 -1.93
N ASP A 302 23.08 9.54 -2.68
CA ASP A 302 24.52 9.33 -2.88
C ASP A 302 25.15 10.49 -3.67
N LEU A 303 24.43 11.03 -4.67
CA LEU A 303 24.86 12.23 -5.40
C LEU A 303 24.89 13.48 -4.51
N VAL A 304 23.91 13.62 -3.61
CA VAL A 304 23.88 14.71 -2.63
C VAL A 304 25.05 14.61 -1.67
N ASP A 305 25.42 13.41 -1.22
CA ASP A 305 26.60 13.17 -0.38
C ASP A 305 27.89 13.61 -1.09
N GLU A 306 28.10 13.16 -2.32
CA GLU A 306 29.28 13.55 -3.11
C GLU A 306 29.38 15.08 -3.28
N ARG A 307 28.26 15.74 -3.57
CA ARG A 307 28.21 17.20 -3.73
C ARG A 307 28.42 17.95 -2.44
N PHE A 308 27.91 17.42 -1.33
CA PHE A 308 28.08 18.02 -0.02
C PHE A 308 29.54 17.98 0.42
N GLU A 309 30.23 16.86 0.23
CA GLU A 309 31.67 16.74 0.51
C GLU A 309 32.48 17.70 -0.37
N PHE A 310 32.14 17.79 -1.66
CA PHE A 310 32.76 18.76 -2.57
C PHE A 310 32.52 20.21 -2.12
N TRP A 311 31.29 20.55 -1.75
CA TRP A 311 30.93 21.87 -1.25
C TRP A 311 31.68 22.20 0.04
N LEU A 312 31.77 21.27 1.00
CA LEU A 312 32.53 21.46 2.24
C LEU A 312 34.00 21.76 1.95
N HIS A 313 34.64 20.98 1.06
CA HIS A 313 36.02 21.23 0.65
C HIS A 313 36.17 22.61 -0.01
N GLN A 314 35.23 23.00 -0.88
CA GLN A 314 35.22 24.32 -1.50
C GLN A 314 35.14 25.44 -0.45
N GLN A 315 34.26 25.34 0.54
CA GLN A 315 34.15 26.33 1.62
C GLN A 315 35.48 26.48 2.38
N GLN A 316 36.15 25.36 2.68
CA GLN A 316 37.46 25.37 3.34
C GLN A 316 38.52 26.09 2.50
N THR A 317 38.56 25.85 1.18
CA THR A 317 39.50 26.56 0.29
C THR A 317 39.24 28.06 0.20
N LEU A 318 37.99 28.49 0.41
CA LEU A 318 37.59 29.90 0.47
C LEU A 318 37.84 30.53 1.87
N GLY A 319 38.42 29.77 2.81
CA GLY A 319 38.72 30.23 4.17
C GLY A 319 37.53 30.21 5.12
N ARG A 320 36.39 29.63 4.72
CA ARG A 320 35.23 29.44 5.60
C ARG A 320 35.36 28.09 6.31
N HIS A 321 35.56 28.15 7.62
CA HIS A 321 35.64 26.97 8.48
C HIS A 321 34.39 26.86 9.34
N PHE A 322 33.86 25.64 9.44
CA PHE A 322 32.73 25.33 10.31
C PHE A 322 33.21 24.66 11.59
N THR A 323 32.59 24.98 12.72
CA THR A 323 32.80 24.26 13.98
C THR A 323 32.20 22.85 13.90
N ASP A 324 32.56 21.97 14.85
CA ASP A 324 31.98 20.63 14.93
C ASP A 324 30.45 20.67 15.03
N ASP A 325 29.91 21.59 15.84
CA ASP A 325 28.47 21.80 16.00
C ASP A 325 27.81 22.29 14.70
N GLN A 326 28.45 23.20 13.97
CA GLN A 326 27.97 23.68 12.67
C GLN A 326 27.99 22.55 11.64
N THR A 327 29.06 21.77 11.60
CA THR A 327 29.25 20.64 10.67
C THR A 327 28.21 19.56 10.91
N ALA A 328 27.97 19.19 12.18
CA ALA A 328 26.92 18.24 12.54
C ALA A 328 25.53 18.72 12.09
N TYR A 329 25.25 20.02 12.23
CA TYR A 329 23.98 20.59 11.77
C TYR A 329 23.88 20.64 10.24
N LEU A 330 24.98 20.90 9.54
CA LEU A 330 25.05 20.85 8.08
C LEU A 330 24.78 19.44 7.54
N HIS A 331 25.27 18.39 8.20
CA HIS A 331 24.93 17.01 7.84
C HIS A 331 23.41 16.75 7.98
N LEU A 332 22.75 17.27 9.01
CA LEU A 332 21.28 17.15 9.13
C LEU A 332 20.55 17.84 7.98
N ILE A 333 21.05 19.02 7.56
CA ILE A 333 20.52 19.75 6.40
C ILE A 333 20.71 18.94 5.12
N LYS A 334 21.90 18.35 4.92
CA LYS A 334 22.21 17.48 3.79
C LYS A 334 21.25 16.28 3.72
N GLU A 335 21.06 15.56 4.82
CA GLU A 335 20.12 14.42 4.89
C GLU A 335 18.69 14.83 4.54
N HIS A 336 18.26 16.01 4.99
CA HIS A 336 16.96 16.56 4.62
C HIS A 336 16.88 16.82 3.12
N ILE A 337 17.85 17.54 2.54
CA ILE A 337 17.91 17.84 1.09
C ILE A 337 17.93 16.54 0.27
N ALA A 338 18.65 15.50 0.70
CA ALA A 338 18.65 14.20 0.04
C ALA A 338 17.25 13.57 -0.06
N ALA A 339 16.40 13.82 0.95
CA ALA A 339 15.02 13.30 1.00
C ALA A 339 13.97 14.25 0.40
N SER A 340 14.21 15.57 0.37
CA SER A 340 13.21 16.60 0.03
C SER A 340 13.62 17.56 -1.09
N LEU A 341 14.82 17.44 -1.68
CA LEU A 341 15.42 18.32 -2.69
C LEU A 341 15.76 19.74 -2.23
N THR A 342 15.02 20.30 -1.28
CA THR A 342 15.16 21.69 -0.85
C THR A 342 15.08 21.79 0.66
N VAL A 343 15.67 22.85 1.23
CA VAL A 343 15.50 23.18 2.64
C VAL A 343 15.06 24.64 2.80
N ALA A 344 14.00 24.86 3.57
CA ALA A 344 13.53 26.18 3.98
C ALA A 344 13.65 26.36 5.50
N PRO A 345 13.68 27.60 6.01
CA PRO A 345 13.71 27.86 7.46
C PRO A 345 12.55 27.24 8.23
N ALA A 346 11.40 27.05 7.59
CA ALA A 346 10.24 26.37 8.18
C ALA A 346 10.50 24.88 8.44
N ASP A 347 11.29 24.21 7.58
CA ASP A 347 11.59 22.79 7.72
C ASP A 347 12.43 22.49 8.96
N LEU A 348 13.25 23.46 9.39
CA LEU A 348 14.05 23.37 10.62
C LEU A 348 13.21 23.33 11.91
N GLN A 349 11.88 23.49 11.81
CA GLN A 349 10.96 23.33 12.95
C GLN A 349 10.45 21.89 13.08
N ASN A 350 10.65 21.05 12.07
CA ASN A 350 10.18 19.67 12.03
C ASN A 350 11.29 18.68 12.44
N PRO A 351 10.95 17.44 12.83
CA PRO A 351 11.94 16.38 13.00
C PRO A 351 12.72 16.10 11.69
N PRO A 352 14.03 15.76 11.76
CA PRO A 352 14.82 15.57 12.98
C PRO A 352 15.31 16.87 13.62
N PHE A 353 15.26 18.01 12.93
CA PHE A 353 15.84 19.27 13.41
C PHE A 353 15.31 19.70 14.78
N SER A 354 14.00 19.56 15.03
CA SER A 354 13.39 19.91 16.32
C SER A 354 14.02 19.17 17.50
N THR A 355 14.49 17.93 17.30
CA THR A 355 15.22 17.14 18.31
C THR A 355 16.62 17.69 18.59
N TYR A 356 17.22 18.39 17.62
CA TYR A 356 18.53 19.04 17.72
C TYR A 356 18.43 20.56 17.93
N GLY A 357 17.33 21.02 18.54
CA GLY A 357 17.10 22.44 18.88
C GLY A 357 16.54 23.31 17.74
N GLY A 358 16.27 22.70 16.58
CA GLY A 358 15.51 23.27 15.46
C GLY A 358 16.05 24.59 14.93
N LEU A 359 15.15 25.41 14.38
CA LEU A 359 15.46 26.74 13.85
C LEU A 359 16.17 27.65 14.88
N GLY A 360 15.86 27.50 16.17
CA GLY A 360 16.52 28.27 17.24
C GLY A 360 18.00 27.97 17.33
N ARG A 361 18.38 26.67 17.33
CA ARG A 361 19.77 26.24 17.32
C ARG A 361 20.47 26.63 16.01
N ALA A 362 19.81 26.50 14.87
CA ALA A 362 20.37 26.93 13.58
C ALA A 362 20.73 28.42 13.57
N ARG A 363 19.85 29.28 14.11
CA ARG A 363 20.14 30.73 14.24
C ARG A 363 21.28 31.02 15.21
N GLN A 364 21.43 30.25 16.29
CA GLN A 364 22.58 30.39 17.18
C GLN A 364 23.91 30.01 16.50
N LEU A 365 23.88 28.96 15.67
CA LEU A 365 25.07 28.46 14.99
C LEU A 365 25.50 29.33 13.80
N PHE A 366 24.55 29.82 13.00
CA PHE A 366 24.84 30.48 11.72
C PHE A 366 24.45 31.97 11.69
N GLY A 367 23.73 32.48 12.70
CA GLY A 367 23.37 33.89 12.80
C GLY A 367 22.61 34.40 11.58
N ASN A 368 23.07 35.54 11.04
CA ASN A 368 22.49 36.18 9.85
C ASN A 368 22.78 35.43 8.55
N ASP A 369 23.79 34.55 8.56
CA ASP A 369 24.20 33.80 7.36
C ASP A 369 23.34 32.55 7.12
N LEU A 370 22.40 32.23 8.03
CA LEU A 370 21.57 31.04 7.94
C LEU A 370 20.78 30.97 6.62
N ASN A 371 20.02 32.02 6.28
CA ASN A 371 19.18 31.97 5.08
C ASN A 371 20.01 31.89 3.78
N PRO A 372 21.04 32.74 3.58
CA PRO A 372 21.93 32.60 2.43
C PRO A 372 22.59 31.22 2.35
N LEU A 373 22.98 30.64 3.49
CA LEU A 373 23.58 29.32 3.57
C LEU A 373 22.60 28.20 3.14
N LEU A 374 21.34 28.27 3.54
CA LEU A 374 20.31 27.31 3.13
C LEU A 374 20.05 27.36 1.62
N GLU A 375 20.00 28.57 1.05
CA GLU A 375 19.86 28.78 -0.40
C GLU A 375 21.08 28.24 -1.16
N GLU A 376 22.29 28.57 -0.69
CA GLU A 376 23.55 28.11 -1.25
C GLU A 376 23.64 26.57 -1.23
N LEU A 377 23.34 25.94 -0.09
CA LEU A 377 23.33 24.48 0.05
C LEU A 377 22.29 23.84 -0.85
N THR A 378 21.07 24.36 -0.89
CA THR A 378 20.02 23.84 -1.77
C THR A 378 20.50 23.84 -3.22
N LEU A 379 21.08 24.95 -3.67
CA LEU A 379 21.56 25.08 -5.05
C LEU A 379 22.77 24.18 -5.34
N ALA A 380 23.71 24.06 -4.40
CA ALA A 380 24.91 23.24 -4.58
C ALA A 380 24.60 21.73 -4.56
N LEU A 381 23.69 21.31 -3.69
CA LEU A 381 23.39 19.89 -3.47
C LEU A 381 22.33 19.37 -4.45
N ALA A 382 21.33 20.20 -4.83
CA ALA A 382 20.25 19.78 -5.72
C ALA A 382 20.58 19.83 -7.23
N ALA A 383 21.81 20.22 -7.58
CA ALA A 383 22.25 20.45 -8.95
C ALA A 383 21.99 19.31 -9.95
#